data_AF-V5G0G5-F1
#
_entry.id   AF-V5G0G5-F1
#
_cell.length_a   1.000
_cell.length_b   1.000
_cell.length_c   1.000
_cell.angle_alpha   90.00
_cell.angle_beta   90.00
_cell.angle_gamma   90.00
#
_symmetry.space_group_name_H-M   'P 1'
#
loop_
_entity.id
_entity.type
_entity.pdbx_description
1 polymer ?
#
loop_
_entity_poly.entity_id
_entity_poly.type
_entity_poly.pdbx_seq_one_letter_code
_entity_poly.pdbx_strand_id
1 'polypeptide(L)'
;MTREALKVGKSLSNAIAVHKKYTVQSTGIWERIRRLLAVDPTRSTGIPLNPQYRWPTPGSLPPESYDDPVTVPAGDIADNPYWKRDARRNYPKLSVVNQADVVGLLSVGSKAAPKEDVLQIGEAGQKQLVSVKQEGEERGLAALFEKDKKGVQGILGPNGLPPLPANLNPQPKYKLGTEHGYPEKCHISLADTGVPARELD
;
A
#
# COMPACT_ATOMS: atom_id res chain seq x y z
N MET A 1 23.37 12.13 35.89
CA MET A 1 24.45 12.51 34.95
C MET A 1 24.78 11.43 33.91
N THR A 2 24.45 10.15 34.12
CA THR A 2 24.91 9.04 33.25
C THR A 2 24.00 8.69 32.07
N ARG A 3 22.70 9.00 32.13
CA ARG A 3 21.73 8.65 31.06
C ARG A 3 21.76 9.60 29.86
N GLU A 4 21.97 10.89 30.08
CA GLU A 4 22.08 11.90 29.01
C GLU A 4 23.32 11.68 28.13
N ALA A 5 24.46 11.32 28.74
CA ALA A 5 25.70 11.02 28.01
C ALA A 5 25.57 9.79 27.11
N LEU A 6 24.83 8.76 27.55
CA LEU A 6 24.55 7.56 26.75
C LEU A 6 23.63 7.86 25.55
N LYS A 7 22.71 8.83 25.69
CA LYS A 7 21.79 9.24 24.62
C LYS A 7 22.50 10.09 23.55
N VAL A 8 23.41 10.97 23.97
CA VAL A 8 24.32 11.70 23.07
C VAL A 8 25.27 10.72 22.35
N GLY A 9 25.80 9.72 23.06
CA GLY A 9 26.62 8.67 22.47
C GLY A 9 25.90 7.81 21.42
N LYS A 10 24.59 7.60 21.56
CA LYS A 10 23.75 6.93 20.55
C LYS A 10 23.37 7.83 19.37
N SER A 11 23.17 9.14 19.54
CA SER A 11 23.01 10.05 18.40
C SER A 11 24.29 10.10 17.53
N LEU A 12 25.45 9.97 18.17
CA LEU A 12 26.74 9.78 17.50
C LEU A 12 26.93 8.38 16.88
N SER A 13 26.05 7.40 17.10
CA SER A 13 26.22 6.04 16.57
C SER A 13 26.03 5.94 15.06
N ASN A 14 25.36 6.93 14.46
CA ASN A 14 25.23 7.05 13.00
C ASN A 14 26.32 7.93 12.36
N ALA A 15 27.26 8.46 13.15
CA ALA A 15 28.35 9.28 12.64
C ALA A 15 29.40 8.41 11.95
N ILE A 16 29.38 8.41 10.62
CA ILE A 16 30.36 7.70 9.79
C ILE A 16 31.64 8.53 9.72
N ALA A 17 32.79 7.89 9.97
CA ALA A 17 34.10 8.54 9.88
C ALA A 17 34.40 9.07 8.47
N VAL A 18 35.09 10.21 8.36
CA VAL A 18 35.34 10.90 7.08
C VAL A 18 36.04 10.00 6.05
N HIS A 19 37.02 9.18 6.46
CA HIS A 19 37.74 8.27 5.56
C HIS A 19 36.85 7.22 4.88
N LYS A 20 35.64 6.94 5.42
CA LYS A 20 34.65 6.05 4.79
C LYS A 20 33.70 6.78 3.84
N LYS A 21 33.83 8.11 3.71
CA LYS A 21 33.04 8.96 2.83
C LYS A 21 33.82 9.22 1.54
N TYR A 22 33.15 9.04 0.40
CA TYR A 22 33.72 9.22 -0.94
C TYR A 22 33.83 10.70 -1.33
N THR A 23 34.64 11.45 -0.59
CA THR A 23 34.90 12.88 -0.82
C THR A 23 36.38 13.20 -0.70
N VAL A 24 36.85 14.22 -1.43
CA VAL A 24 38.22 14.75 -1.34
C VAL A 24 38.51 15.22 0.10
N GLN A 25 39.62 14.76 0.67
CA GLN A 25 40.01 15.02 2.05
C GLN A 25 41.28 15.85 2.13
N SER A 26 41.43 16.59 3.23
CA SER A 26 42.70 17.21 3.58
C SER A 26 43.73 16.12 3.92
N THR A 27 45.01 16.39 3.66
CA THR A 27 46.12 15.46 3.93
C THR A 27 47.20 16.12 4.80
N GLY A 28 48.00 15.30 5.49
CA GLY A 28 49.14 15.77 6.28
C GLY A 28 48.77 16.73 7.41
N ILE A 29 49.51 17.84 7.53
CA ILE A 29 49.32 18.85 8.59
C ILE A 29 47.94 19.50 8.48
N TRP A 30 47.41 19.70 7.27
CA TRP A 30 46.10 20.30 7.04
C TRP A 30 44.94 19.47 7.58
N GLU A 31 45.05 18.14 7.60
CA GLU A 31 44.04 17.28 8.24
C GLU A 31 44.07 17.39 9.76
N ARG A 32 45.25 17.61 10.36
CA ARG A 32 45.38 17.86 11.81
C ARG A 32 44.73 19.20 12.18
N ILE A 33 44.97 20.24 11.38
CA ILE A 33 44.35 21.55 11.56
C ILE A 33 42.83 21.46 11.38
N ARG A 34 42.35 20.78 10.33
CA ARG A 34 40.91 20.57 10.10
C ARG A 34 40.24 19.89 11.28
N ARG A 35 40.84 18.82 11.82
CA ARG A 35 40.30 18.10 12.99
C ARG A 35 40.27 18.96 14.25
N LEU A 36 41.23 19.88 14.40
CA LEU A 36 41.30 20.78 15.55
C LEU A 36 40.28 21.93 15.47
N LEU A 37 40.05 22.47 14.27
CA LEU A 37 39.23 23.68 14.07
C LEU A 37 37.78 23.39 13.62
N ALA A 38 37.44 22.17 13.19
CA ALA A 38 36.09 21.84 12.76
C ALA A 38 35.15 21.59 13.94
N VAL A 39 33.93 22.17 13.86
CA VAL A 39 32.84 21.92 14.82
C VAL A 39 32.45 20.44 14.87
N ASP A 40 32.43 19.78 13.72
CA ASP A 40 32.25 18.33 13.59
C ASP A 40 33.33 17.76 12.67
N PRO A 41 34.36 17.08 13.22
CA PRO A 41 35.44 16.50 12.41
C PRO A 41 34.97 15.32 11.56
N THR A 42 33.79 14.74 11.82
CA THR A 42 33.18 13.67 11.02
C THR A 42 32.50 14.18 9.75
N ARG A 43 32.31 15.50 9.62
CA ARG A 43 31.73 16.13 8.42
C ARG A 43 32.71 16.15 7.25
N SER A 44 32.21 15.86 6.05
CA SER A 44 32.96 15.89 4.78
C SER A 44 32.86 17.24 4.07
N THR A 45 33.76 17.49 3.11
CA THR A 45 33.80 18.69 2.26
C THR A 45 32.72 18.70 1.16
N GLY A 46 32.17 17.52 0.83
CA GLY A 46 31.14 17.37 -0.20
C GLY A 46 31.67 17.40 -1.64
N ILE A 47 32.99 17.43 -1.84
CA ILE A 47 33.61 17.36 -3.16
C ILE A 47 33.84 15.89 -3.52
N PRO A 48 33.22 15.34 -4.57
CA PRO A 48 33.42 13.95 -4.98
C PRO A 48 34.86 13.68 -5.41
N LEU A 49 35.30 12.42 -5.30
CA LEU A 49 36.61 12.01 -5.79
C LEU A 49 36.59 11.84 -7.31
N ASN A 50 37.24 12.74 -8.06
CA ASN A 50 37.28 12.70 -9.53
C ASN A 50 37.67 11.34 -10.13
N PRO A 51 38.62 10.56 -9.56
CA PRO A 51 39.01 9.27 -10.13
C PRO A 51 37.96 8.16 -10.00
N GLN A 52 36.96 8.32 -9.14
CA GLN A 52 35.95 7.30 -8.85
C GLN A 52 34.54 7.76 -9.23
N TYR A 53 34.25 9.05 -9.06
CA TYR A 53 32.95 9.60 -9.33
C TYR A 53 32.75 9.78 -10.83
N ARG A 54 31.82 9.00 -11.42
CA ARG A 54 31.47 9.06 -12.84
C ARG A 54 32.67 8.79 -13.77
N TRP A 55 33.55 7.92 -13.31
CA TRP A 55 34.70 7.42 -14.06
C TRP A 55 34.72 5.89 -13.94
N PRO A 56 34.60 5.12 -15.03
CA PRO A 56 34.47 5.53 -16.45
C PRO A 56 33.26 6.43 -16.74
N THR A 57 33.35 7.27 -17.78
CA THR A 57 32.21 8.08 -18.21
C THR A 57 31.09 7.18 -18.72
N PRO A 58 29.79 7.55 -18.58
CA PRO A 58 28.69 6.67 -18.99
C PRO A 58 28.77 6.16 -20.43
N GLY A 59 29.34 6.94 -21.37
CA GLY A 59 29.50 6.56 -22.78
C GLY A 59 30.81 5.84 -23.11
N SER A 60 31.63 5.51 -22.12
CA SER A 60 32.89 4.75 -22.34
C SER A 60 32.73 3.24 -22.15
N LEU A 61 31.50 2.78 -21.85
CA LEU A 61 31.17 1.36 -21.87
C LEU A 61 31.14 0.86 -23.32
N PRO A 62 31.60 -0.38 -23.60
CA PRO A 62 31.43 -0.99 -24.91
C PRO A 62 29.95 -1.02 -25.32
N PRO A 63 29.59 -0.66 -26.55
CA PRO A 63 28.19 -0.62 -27.00
C PRO A 63 27.41 -1.93 -26.81
N GLU A 64 28.10 -3.07 -26.87
CA GLU A 64 27.51 -4.42 -26.77
C GLU A 64 27.61 -5.02 -25.36
N SER A 65 28.00 -4.23 -24.36
CA SER A 65 28.16 -4.71 -22.98
C SER A 65 26.84 -4.94 -22.23
N TYR A 66 25.72 -4.51 -22.80
CA TYR A 66 24.40 -4.56 -22.16
C TYR A 66 23.44 -5.43 -22.98
N ASP A 67 22.87 -6.42 -22.30
CA ASP A 67 21.78 -7.24 -22.79
C ASP A 67 20.49 -6.88 -22.04
N ASP A 68 19.38 -6.78 -22.76
CA ASP A 68 18.08 -6.51 -22.15
C ASP A 68 17.66 -7.66 -21.22
N PRO A 69 17.43 -7.38 -19.92
CA PRO A 69 17.04 -8.43 -18.99
C PRO A 69 15.62 -8.92 -19.31
N VAL A 70 15.49 -10.22 -19.50
CA VAL A 70 14.21 -10.90 -19.66
C VAL A 70 13.91 -11.75 -18.44
N THR A 71 12.66 -11.77 -17.99
CA THR A 71 12.23 -12.58 -16.85
C THR A 71 11.58 -13.87 -17.34
N VAL A 72 11.89 -15.00 -16.70
CA VAL A 72 11.14 -16.25 -16.91
C VAL A 72 9.92 -16.20 -15.99
N PRO A 73 8.68 -16.42 -16.49
CA PRO A 73 8.32 -17.06 -17.76
C PRO A 73 8.07 -16.12 -18.96
N ALA A 74 8.18 -14.80 -18.82
CA ALA A 74 7.82 -13.85 -19.87
C ALA A 74 8.70 -13.94 -21.14
N GLY A 75 9.99 -14.25 -20.98
CA GLY A 75 10.96 -14.42 -22.08
C GLY A 75 11.05 -15.81 -22.69
N ASP A 76 10.22 -16.77 -22.26
CA ASP A 76 10.25 -18.13 -22.80
C ASP A 76 9.74 -18.17 -24.25
N ILE A 77 10.46 -18.92 -25.10
CA ILE A 77 10.19 -19.09 -26.53
C ILE A 77 9.15 -20.20 -26.75
N ALA A 78 9.14 -21.21 -25.89
CA ALA A 78 8.17 -22.30 -25.92
C ALA A 78 7.04 -22.05 -24.91
N ASP A 79 5.86 -22.62 -25.16
CA ASP A 79 4.71 -22.64 -24.21
C ASP A 79 4.26 -21.31 -23.62
N ASN A 80 4.67 -20.21 -24.24
CA ASN A 80 4.34 -18.85 -23.85
C ASN A 80 3.45 -18.26 -24.95
N PRO A 81 2.12 -18.51 -24.94
CA PRO A 81 1.19 -17.83 -25.83
C PRO A 81 0.70 -16.50 -25.23
N TYR A 82 0.54 -15.46 -26.07
CA TYR A 82 0.21 -14.10 -25.62
C TYR A 82 -1.12 -13.99 -24.87
N TRP A 83 -2.14 -14.74 -25.26
CA TRP A 83 -3.47 -14.66 -24.62
C TRP A 83 -3.48 -15.09 -23.15
N LYS A 84 -2.53 -15.94 -22.69
CA LYS A 84 -2.40 -16.31 -21.28
C LYS A 84 -1.80 -15.20 -20.42
N ARG A 85 -0.95 -14.34 -21.01
CA ARG A 85 -0.30 -13.21 -20.32
C ARG A 85 -1.01 -11.88 -20.55
N ASP A 86 -2.09 -11.85 -21.33
CA ASP A 86 -2.80 -10.63 -21.70
C ASP A 86 -3.67 -10.12 -20.53
N ALA A 87 -3.03 -9.45 -19.57
CA ALA A 87 -3.69 -8.79 -18.45
C ALA A 87 -4.56 -7.61 -18.90
N ARG A 88 -4.27 -7.01 -20.07
CA ARG A 88 -5.04 -5.86 -20.59
C ARG A 88 -6.45 -6.28 -20.98
N ARG A 89 -6.62 -7.46 -21.59
CA ARG A 89 -7.94 -7.99 -21.97
C ARG A 89 -8.62 -8.75 -20.83
N ASN A 90 -7.85 -9.25 -19.87
CA ASN A 90 -8.36 -9.95 -18.69
C ASN A 90 -8.59 -9.01 -17.51
N TYR A 91 -9.19 -7.84 -17.75
CA TYR A 91 -9.50 -6.88 -16.70
C TYR A 91 -10.81 -7.26 -15.98
N PRO A 92 -10.93 -6.99 -14.67
CA PRO A 92 -12.18 -7.20 -13.94
C PRO A 92 -13.28 -6.29 -14.50
N LYS A 93 -14.43 -6.87 -14.85
CA LYS A 93 -15.59 -6.10 -15.31
C LYS A 93 -16.21 -5.32 -14.15
N LEU A 94 -16.64 -4.10 -14.43
CA LEU A 94 -17.38 -3.29 -13.47
C LEU A 94 -18.73 -3.95 -13.16
N SER A 95 -18.99 -4.19 -11.88
CA SER A 95 -20.29 -4.66 -11.39
C SER A 95 -21.10 -3.46 -10.93
N VAL A 96 -22.18 -3.14 -11.64
CA VAL A 96 -23.15 -2.11 -11.26
C VAL A 96 -24.36 -2.82 -10.66
N VAL A 97 -24.80 -2.39 -9.48
CA VAL A 97 -25.92 -2.98 -8.77
C VAL A 97 -26.97 -1.90 -8.56
N ASN A 98 -28.16 -2.08 -9.13
CA ASN A 98 -29.28 -1.17 -8.95
C ASN A 98 -30.16 -1.60 -7.77
N GLN A 99 -31.07 -0.72 -7.37
CA GLN A 99 -32.01 -1.00 -6.28
C GLN A 99 -32.84 -2.28 -6.52
N ALA A 100 -33.32 -2.48 -7.75
CA ALA A 100 -34.06 -3.68 -8.14
C ALA A 100 -33.22 -4.96 -8.06
N ASP A 101 -31.92 -4.89 -8.37
CA ASP A 101 -31.01 -6.04 -8.28
C ASP A 101 -30.81 -6.46 -6.81
N VAL A 102 -30.69 -5.48 -5.90
CA VAL A 102 -30.61 -5.74 -4.46
C VAL A 102 -31.91 -6.35 -3.93
N VAL A 103 -33.08 -5.84 -4.36
CA VAL A 103 -34.38 -6.43 -4.00
C VAL A 103 -34.47 -7.89 -4.45
N GLY A 104 -33.99 -8.18 -5.67
CA GLY A 104 -33.84 -9.54 -6.17
C GLY A 104 -33.00 -10.42 -5.26
N LEU A 105 -31.76 -9.99 -4.98
CA LEU A 105 -30.82 -10.72 -4.12
C LEU A 105 -31.38 -10.98 -2.71
N LEU A 106 -32.10 -10.02 -2.13
CA LEU A 106 -32.72 -10.16 -0.82
C LEU A 106 -33.95 -11.08 -0.84
N SER A 107 -34.70 -11.10 -1.95
CA SER A 107 -35.94 -11.88 -2.07
C SER A 107 -35.68 -13.35 -2.39
N VAL A 108 -34.86 -13.62 -3.41
CA VAL A 108 -34.62 -14.99 -3.93
C VAL A 108 -33.27 -15.59 -3.51
N GLY A 109 -32.38 -14.77 -2.95
CA GLY A 109 -31.02 -15.19 -2.57
C GLY A 109 -30.00 -15.00 -3.69
N SER A 110 -28.85 -15.64 -3.53
CA SER A 110 -27.72 -15.57 -4.47
C SER A 110 -27.36 -16.95 -5.01
N LYS A 111 -26.50 -17.01 -6.04
CA LYS A 111 -25.98 -18.30 -6.53
C LYS A 111 -25.24 -19.10 -5.45
N ALA A 112 -24.59 -18.42 -4.49
CA ALA A 112 -23.86 -19.07 -3.40
C ALA A 112 -24.78 -19.54 -2.25
N ALA A 113 -25.90 -18.85 -2.05
CA ALA A 113 -26.89 -19.16 -1.02
C ALA A 113 -28.30 -18.85 -1.56
N PRO A 114 -28.91 -19.78 -2.32
CA PRO A 114 -30.26 -19.62 -2.83
C PRO A 114 -31.28 -19.80 -1.70
N LYS A 115 -32.37 -19.01 -1.71
CA LYS A 115 -33.51 -19.25 -0.81
C LYS A 115 -34.41 -20.31 -1.44
N GLU A 116 -34.08 -21.58 -1.20
CA GLU A 116 -34.76 -22.73 -1.80
C GLU A 116 -36.26 -22.77 -1.51
N ASP A 117 -36.69 -22.21 -0.38
CA ASP A 117 -38.11 -22.12 -0.01
C ASP A 117 -38.92 -21.15 -0.87
N VAL A 118 -38.25 -20.19 -1.53
CA VAL A 118 -38.88 -19.09 -2.27
C VAL A 118 -38.62 -19.18 -3.77
N LEU A 119 -37.44 -19.63 -4.17
CA LEU A 119 -37.03 -19.70 -5.57
C LEU A 119 -37.67 -20.92 -6.26
N GLN A 120 -38.59 -20.67 -7.18
CA GLN A 120 -39.19 -21.72 -8.00
C GLN A 120 -38.21 -22.22 -9.07
N ILE A 121 -38.33 -23.49 -9.46
CA ILE A 121 -37.44 -24.13 -10.46
C ILE A 121 -38.10 -24.06 -11.85
N GLY A 122 -37.29 -23.85 -12.90
CA GLY A 122 -37.74 -23.86 -14.29
C GLY A 122 -38.39 -22.54 -14.74
N GLU A 123 -39.37 -22.60 -15.65
CA GLU A 123 -40.03 -21.41 -16.20
C GLU A 123 -40.72 -20.54 -15.13
N ALA A 124 -41.21 -21.17 -14.06
CA ALA A 124 -41.88 -20.47 -12.98
C ALA A 124 -40.89 -19.57 -12.21
N GLY A 125 -39.65 -20.03 -12.01
CA GLY A 125 -38.56 -19.23 -11.45
C GLY A 125 -38.13 -18.09 -12.37
N GLN A 126 -38.10 -18.30 -13.69
CA GLN A 126 -37.81 -17.22 -14.64
C GLN A 126 -38.86 -16.10 -14.57
N LYS A 127 -40.15 -16.45 -14.52
CA LYS A 127 -41.25 -15.48 -14.38
C LYS A 127 -41.16 -14.75 -13.03
N GLN A 128 -40.82 -15.47 -11.96
CA GLN A 128 -40.62 -14.89 -10.64
C GLN A 128 -39.47 -13.86 -10.61
N LEU A 129 -38.35 -14.14 -11.27
CA LEU A 129 -37.23 -13.20 -11.35
C LEU A 129 -37.61 -11.91 -12.09
N VAL A 130 -38.41 -12.02 -13.16
CA VAL A 130 -38.93 -10.85 -13.89
C VAL A 130 -39.89 -10.04 -13.03
N SER A 131 -40.81 -10.70 -12.32
CA SER A 131 -41.76 -9.99 -11.44
C SER A 131 -41.07 -9.28 -10.27
N VAL A 132 -40.06 -9.92 -9.66
CA VAL A 132 -39.30 -9.31 -8.55
C VAL A 132 -38.48 -8.13 -9.04
N LYS A 133 -37.94 -8.20 -10.27
CA LYS A 133 -37.22 -7.07 -10.87
C LYS A 133 -38.15 -5.88 -11.11
N GLN A 134 -39.33 -6.11 -11.69
CA GLN A 134 -40.34 -5.07 -11.92
C GLN A 134 -40.81 -4.44 -10.60
N GLU A 135 -41.11 -5.25 -9.58
CA GLU A 135 -41.50 -4.74 -8.26
C GLU A 135 -40.36 -3.90 -7.62
N GLY A 136 -39.11 -4.33 -7.80
CA GLY A 136 -37.94 -3.59 -7.33
C GLY A 136 -37.70 -2.26 -8.03
N GLU A 137 -38.07 -2.15 -9.32
CA GLU A 137 -37.99 -0.89 -10.09
C GLU A 137 -39.10 0.08 -9.69
N GLU A 138 -40.32 -0.41 -9.43
CA GLU A 138 -41.48 0.43 -9.10
C GLU A 138 -41.53 0.88 -7.63
N ARG A 139 -41.23 -0.03 -6.70
CA ARG A 139 -41.41 0.20 -5.25
C ARG A 139 -40.11 0.38 -4.48
N GLY A 140 -38.98 0.01 -5.08
CA GLY A 140 -37.66 0.12 -4.45
C GLY A 140 -37.48 -0.74 -3.20
N LEU A 141 -36.39 -0.50 -2.49
CA LEU A 141 -36.01 -1.25 -1.27
C LEU A 141 -36.91 -0.96 -0.06
N ALA A 142 -37.54 0.23 -0.01
CA ALA A 142 -38.35 0.63 1.13
C ALA A 142 -39.52 -0.34 1.35
N ALA A 143 -40.25 -0.67 0.29
CA ALA A 143 -41.37 -1.60 0.35
C ALA A 143 -40.93 -3.02 0.75
N LEU A 144 -39.71 -3.44 0.41
CA LEU A 144 -39.18 -4.74 0.82
C LEU A 144 -38.92 -4.76 2.34
N PHE A 145 -38.33 -3.71 2.90
CA PHE A 145 -38.06 -3.64 4.34
C PHE A 145 -39.33 -3.46 5.19
N GLU A 146 -40.39 -2.85 4.64
CA GLU A 146 -41.70 -2.81 5.30
C GLU A 146 -42.32 -4.21 5.42
N LYS A 147 -42.19 -5.02 4.36
CA LYS A 147 -42.70 -6.40 4.28
C LYS A 147 -41.87 -7.38 5.11
N ASP A 148 -40.54 -7.31 5.02
CA ASP A 148 -39.63 -8.24 5.67
C ASP A 148 -38.70 -7.53 6.66
N LYS A 149 -39.25 -7.23 7.85
CA LYS A 149 -38.53 -6.57 8.96
C LYS A 149 -37.43 -7.45 9.57
N LYS A 150 -37.45 -8.76 9.35
CA LYS A 150 -36.44 -9.70 9.88
C LYS A 150 -35.31 -9.96 8.88
N GLY A 151 -35.55 -9.79 7.58
CA GLY A 151 -34.55 -9.94 6.52
C GLY A 151 -33.33 -9.02 6.65
N VAL A 152 -33.43 -7.91 7.40
CA VAL A 152 -32.31 -7.00 7.69
C VAL A 152 -31.19 -7.66 8.49
N GLN A 153 -31.50 -8.69 9.29
CA GLN A 153 -30.49 -9.37 10.12
C GLN A 153 -29.43 -10.10 9.29
N GLY A 154 -29.78 -10.54 8.07
CA GLY A 154 -28.83 -11.18 7.15
C GLY A 154 -27.92 -10.21 6.38
N ILE A 155 -28.17 -8.90 6.45
CA ILE A 155 -27.37 -7.85 5.81
C ILE A 155 -26.24 -7.37 6.72
N LEU A 156 -26.49 -7.43 8.03
CA LEU A 156 -25.54 -7.03 9.07
C LEU A 156 -24.51 -8.14 9.30
N GLY A 157 -23.41 -7.79 9.95
CA GLY A 157 -22.42 -8.77 10.38
C GLY A 157 -23.03 -9.80 11.36
N PRO A 158 -22.33 -10.91 11.65
CA PRO A 158 -22.83 -11.97 12.53
C PRO A 158 -23.23 -11.48 13.93
N ASN A 159 -22.70 -10.34 14.37
CA ASN A 159 -23.00 -9.72 15.65
C ASN A 159 -24.11 -8.66 15.58
N GLY A 160 -24.80 -8.52 14.43
CA GLY A 160 -25.79 -7.46 14.19
C GLY A 160 -25.19 -6.06 14.02
N LEU A 161 -23.86 -5.95 13.90
CA LEU A 161 -23.16 -4.69 13.65
C LEU A 161 -23.02 -4.44 12.14
N PRO A 162 -23.00 -3.17 11.68
CA PRO A 162 -22.71 -2.87 10.29
C PRO A 162 -21.30 -3.36 9.91
N PRO A 163 -21.07 -3.76 8.65
CA PRO A 163 -19.74 -4.14 8.19
C PRO A 163 -18.79 -2.94 8.27
N LEU A 164 -17.57 -3.19 8.74
CA LEU A 164 -16.50 -2.19 8.71
C LEU A 164 -16.03 -1.97 7.26
N PRO A 165 -15.49 -0.78 6.93
CA PRO A 165 -14.93 -0.53 5.62
C PRO A 165 -13.82 -1.55 5.30
N ALA A 166 -13.90 -2.16 4.11
CA ALA A 166 -12.95 -3.20 3.71
C ALA A 166 -11.54 -2.60 3.58
N ASN A 167 -10.57 -3.17 4.29
CA ASN A 167 -9.17 -2.83 4.15
C ASN A 167 -8.46 -3.86 3.25
N LEU A 168 -8.17 -3.48 2.00
CA LEU A 168 -7.47 -4.32 1.01
C LEU A 168 -5.99 -4.51 1.34
N ASN A 169 -5.43 -3.65 2.19
CA ASN A 169 -4.03 -3.70 2.58
C ASN A 169 -3.95 -3.51 4.10
N PRO A 170 -4.14 -4.58 4.90
CA PRO A 170 -4.04 -4.52 6.35
C PRO A 170 -2.58 -4.23 6.73
N GLN A 171 -2.21 -2.96 6.64
CA GLN A 171 -0.91 -2.46 7.05
C GLN A 171 -0.72 -2.77 8.53
N PRO A 172 0.49 -3.13 8.96
CA PRO A 172 0.79 -3.26 10.37
C PRO A 172 0.47 -1.92 11.05
N LYS A 173 -0.16 -1.98 12.22
CA LYS A 173 -0.40 -0.81 13.07
C LYS A 173 0.89 0.01 13.14
N TYR A 174 0.80 1.32 12.88
CA TYR A 174 1.96 2.22 12.92
C TYR A 174 2.70 2.04 14.25
N LYS A 175 3.98 1.69 14.18
CA LYS A 175 4.86 1.60 15.35
C LYS A 175 5.79 2.79 15.31
N LEU A 176 5.72 3.62 16.35
CA LEU A 176 6.69 4.70 16.54
C LEU A 176 8.03 4.05 16.91
N GLY A 177 8.98 4.12 15.99
CA GLY A 177 10.36 3.72 16.26
C GLY A 177 11.03 4.75 17.17
N THR A 178 11.80 4.29 18.16
CA THR A 178 12.58 5.15 19.06
C THR A 178 13.98 5.46 18.52
N GLU A 179 14.38 4.83 17.42
CA GLU A 179 15.74 4.90 16.86
C GLU A 179 15.94 6.07 15.88
N HIS A 180 14.87 6.51 15.24
CA HIS A 180 14.89 7.59 14.25
C HIS A 180 13.96 8.70 14.71
N GLY A 181 14.52 9.75 15.29
CA GLY A 181 13.74 10.86 15.80
C GLY A 181 14.60 11.94 16.43
N TYR A 182 13.96 13.05 16.76
CA TYR A 182 14.59 14.09 17.54
C TYR A 182 14.75 13.63 19.00
N PRO A 183 15.71 14.21 19.75
CA PRO A 183 15.78 13.99 21.19
C PRO A 183 14.44 14.29 21.87
N GLU A 184 14.06 13.56 22.92
CA GLU A 184 12.76 13.70 23.61
C GLU A 184 12.39 15.13 24.06
N LYS A 185 13.39 15.99 24.30
CA LYS A 185 13.19 17.41 24.61
C LYS A 185 12.60 18.22 23.45
N CYS A 186 12.68 17.70 22.24
CA CYS A 186 12.05 18.25 21.06
C CYS A 186 10.66 17.63 20.95
N HIS A 187 9.64 18.35 21.39
CA HIS A 187 8.22 17.97 21.21
C HIS A 187 7.83 18.10 19.74
N ILE A 188 8.26 17.15 18.92
CA ILE A 188 7.87 17.05 17.52
C ILE A 188 7.13 15.73 17.40
N SER A 189 5.80 15.82 17.47
CA SER A 189 4.94 14.66 17.25
C SER A 189 4.48 14.64 15.81
N LEU A 190 4.06 13.47 15.30
CA LEU A 190 3.57 13.34 13.92
C LEU A 190 2.39 14.30 13.63
N ALA A 191 1.67 14.75 14.66
CA ALA A 191 0.59 15.74 14.55
C ALA A 191 1.07 17.12 14.06
N ASP A 192 2.35 17.47 14.26
CA ASP A 192 2.92 18.77 13.87
C ASP A 192 3.43 18.80 12.42
N THR A 193 3.47 17.65 11.73
CA THR A 193 4.06 17.53 10.38
C THR A 193 3.06 17.78 9.24
N GLY A 194 1.83 18.19 9.53
CA GLY A 194 0.82 18.51 8.51
C GLY A 194 0.37 17.30 7.68
N VAL A 195 0.81 16.08 8.02
CA VAL A 195 0.23 14.85 7.51
C VAL A 195 -1.03 14.60 8.33
N PRO A 196 -2.23 14.64 7.74
CA PRO A 196 -3.44 14.41 8.50
C PRO A 196 -3.36 13.03 9.14
N ALA A 197 -3.38 13.01 10.48
CA ALA A 197 -3.77 11.84 11.21
C ALA A 197 -5.14 11.45 10.67
N ARG A 198 -5.19 10.40 9.85
CA ARG A 198 -6.47 9.74 9.59
C ARG A 198 -6.94 9.24 10.94
N GLU A 199 -7.97 9.90 11.46
CA GLU A 199 -8.68 9.49 12.67
C GLU A 199 -8.97 8.00 12.57
N LEU A 200 -8.51 7.29 13.60
CA LEU A 200 -8.77 5.89 13.84
C LEU A 200 -10.16 5.83 14.47
N ASP A 201 -11.15 5.41 13.69
CA ASP A 201 -12.38 4.76 14.18
C ASP A 201 -12.48 3.37 13.53
#